data_AF-A0A832NHY8-F1
#
_entry.id   AF-A0A832NHY8-F1
#
_cell.length_a   1.000
_cell.length_b   1.000
_cell.length_c   1.000
_cell.angle_alpha   90.00
_cell.angle_beta   90.00
_cell.angle_gamma   90.00
#
_symmetry.space_group_name_H-M   'P 1'
#
loop_
_entity.id
_entity.type
_entity.pdbx_description
1 polymer ?
#
loop_
_entity_poly.entity_id
_entity_poly.type
_entity_poly.pdbx_seq_one_letter_code
_entity_poly.pdbx_strand_id
1 'polypeptide(L)'
;VGISTGDYDQPAEYLGEYNIIVATYERFDSIMRLQPLWLSRVGVVVVDEMHSISDPERGPIIEIIVARSLRRGLQILGLSATIGNPDVMASWVSGELVNVNWRPVKLVEGVFDKKHGKIVFIDGREEYVNTEGELVLDLVEHNLKKTMQTLVFIHNRKRVEELAETLAETSTVSVDLRDLRELLGELESAPTRFERELIPELLRRGIGFHHAGLSHTSRRVVEEAFRRRVLRVVFATPTLAAGINLPARRVLVSIKRYDPVSGRRVNISVSEYKQMAGRAGRPQYDELGEAIILDARDVKEGFKYISSQPEPVRGKMFTERSLRIHVLSTIVSGEARSISDLLELFKYTFSAHYGGDLEYSRLKISEVVSVLEESNMISSVQGRLVSTILGRVTSYTYLDPFSATLYLKYKPRVYSDFYVLHLITLTPDFRRSSVYISERVLSHYEDLVEVFKYKTLPLNSELYDYDDWLLGVVYASILYDWINEKSEDEILENYMVGPGDLYNMRDTASWIISALSRVERVLGDVELAKKLYTLAQRVENGVREDALELVSLRYIGRTRARILIEHGIKSLKDLAKTPRRKLLTLPTFGSKIVEEIYTQLKERGYLVEERE
;
A
#
# COMPACT_ATOMS: atom_id res chain seq x y z
N VAL A 1 20.91 14.99 2.45
CA VAL A 1 20.13 13.74 2.65
C VAL A 1 19.60 13.32 1.29
N GLY A 2 19.78 12.07 0.89
CA GLY A 2 19.20 11.50 -0.32
C GLY A 2 17.95 10.69 0.00
N ILE A 3 16.95 10.68 -0.89
CA ILE A 3 15.73 9.90 -0.73
C ILE A 3 15.53 9.07 -2.00
N SER A 4 15.16 7.79 -1.85
CA SER A 4 14.82 6.93 -2.99
C SER A 4 13.62 6.03 -2.68
N THR A 5 12.62 6.06 -3.57
CA THR A 5 11.37 5.28 -3.47
C THR A 5 10.97 4.81 -4.88
N GLY A 6 10.62 3.53 -5.06
CA GLY A 6 9.90 3.06 -6.26
C GLY A 6 10.71 2.59 -7.48
N ASP A 7 11.95 3.05 -7.70
CA ASP A 7 12.75 2.69 -8.90
C ASP A 7 13.66 1.46 -8.69
N TYR A 8 13.08 0.28 -8.47
CA TYR A 8 13.80 -0.91 -8.00
C TYR A 8 14.86 -1.48 -8.96
N ASP A 9 14.88 -1.11 -10.24
CA ASP A 9 15.82 -1.61 -11.23
C ASP A 9 17.04 -0.70 -11.46
N GLN A 10 17.09 0.47 -10.81
CA GLN A 10 18.23 1.38 -10.90
C GLN A 10 19.18 1.23 -9.71
N PRO A 11 20.50 1.20 -9.93
CA PRO A 11 21.49 1.08 -8.84
C PRO A 11 21.56 2.33 -7.94
N ALA A 12 20.96 3.45 -8.37
CA ALA A 12 20.95 4.73 -7.65
C ALA A 12 22.36 5.22 -7.28
N GLU A 13 23.29 5.23 -8.23
CA GLU A 13 24.67 5.71 -8.00
C GLU A 13 24.71 7.17 -7.53
N TYR A 14 23.74 7.99 -7.93
CA TYR A 14 23.59 9.37 -7.45
C TYR A 14 23.45 9.48 -5.91
N LEU A 15 23.01 8.42 -5.24
CA LEU A 15 22.93 8.40 -3.77
C LEU A 15 24.31 8.45 -3.11
N GLY A 16 25.37 8.14 -3.86
CA GLY A 16 26.75 8.19 -3.39
C GLY A 16 27.25 9.60 -3.01
N GLU A 17 26.53 10.66 -3.36
CA GLU A 17 26.85 12.03 -2.97
C GLU A 17 26.34 12.40 -1.57
N TYR A 18 25.53 11.54 -0.94
CA TYR A 18 24.85 11.83 0.33
C TYR A 18 25.42 11.01 1.50
N ASN A 19 25.41 11.62 2.69
CA ASN A 19 25.83 10.95 3.94
C ASN A 19 24.69 10.22 4.68
N ILE A 20 23.44 10.62 4.41
CA ILE A 20 22.23 10.02 4.98
C ILE A 20 21.30 9.73 3.82
N ILE A 21 20.85 8.48 3.72
CA ILE A 21 19.96 7.98 2.67
C ILE A 21 18.71 7.43 3.35
N VAL A 22 17.53 7.88 2.89
CA VAL A 22 16.23 7.35 3.32
C VAL A 22 15.64 6.57 2.16
N ALA A 23 15.30 5.30 2.41
CA ALA A 23 14.69 4.42 1.42
C ALA A 23 13.66 3.50 2.07
N THR A 24 12.68 3.03 1.31
CA THR A 24 11.80 1.93 1.75
C THR A 24 12.58 0.62 1.83
N TYR A 25 12.05 -0.38 2.52
CA TYR A 25 12.70 -1.70 2.62
C TYR A 25 12.92 -2.32 1.25
N GLU A 26 11.89 -2.32 0.41
CA GLU A 26 11.94 -2.87 -0.94
C GLU A 26 13.02 -2.16 -1.77
N ARG A 27 13.14 -0.84 -1.60
CA ARG A 27 14.15 -0.05 -2.32
C ARG A 27 15.55 -0.36 -1.83
N PHE A 28 15.77 -0.50 -0.53
CA PHE A 28 17.08 -0.82 0.01
C PHE A 28 17.51 -2.27 -0.28
N ASP A 29 16.60 -3.25 -0.23
CA ASP A 29 16.89 -4.62 -0.67
C ASP A 29 17.24 -4.64 -2.18
N SER A 30 16.50 -3.92 -3.03
CA SER A 30 16.87 -3.70 -4.44
C SER A 30 18.30 -3.14 -4.59
N ILE A 31 18.67 -2.09 -3.86
CA ILE A 31 20.02 -1.52 -3.86
C ILE A 31 21.06 -2.56 -3.42
N MET A 32 20.78 -3.34 -2.37
CA MET A 32 21.63 -4.43 -1.92
C MET A 32 21.75 -5.56 -2.95
N ARG A 33 20.78 -5.76 -3.85
CA ARG A 33 20.93 -6.72 -4.96
C ARG A 33 21.83 -6.19 -6.07
N LEU A 34 21.74 -4.89 -6.35
CA LEU A 34 22.47 -4.23 -7.43
C LEU A 34 23.91 -3.87 -7.08
N GLN A 35 24.26 -3.80 -5.79
CA GLN A 35 25.63 -3.56 -5.29
C GLN A 35 26.30 -2.29 -5.88
N PRO A 36 25.68 -1.09 -5.79
CA PRO A 36 26.35 0.14 -6.25
C PRO A 36 27.61 0.42 -5.45
N LEU A 37 28.55 1.17 -6.04
CA LEU A 37 29.88 1.40 -5.45
C LEU A 37 29.81 2.01 -4.05
N TRP A 38 28.86 2.91 -3.84
CA TRP A 38 28.69 3.62 -2.57
C TRP A 38 28.23 2.72 -1.42
N LEU A 39 27.63 1.55 -1.69
CA LEU A 39 27.12 0.65 -0.64
C LEU A 39 28.24 0.19 0.30
N SER A 40 29.47 0.06 -0.22
CA SER A 40 30.67 -0.28 0.56
C SER A 40 31.05 0.75 1.63
N ARG A 41 30.54 1.99 1.52
CA ARG A 41 30.80 3.08 2.47
C ARG A 41 29.75 3.19 3.57
N VAL A 42 28.68 2.40 3.51
CA VAL A 42 27.64 2.39 4.55
C VAL A 42 28.21 1.77 5.81
N GLY A 43 28.17 2.50 6.93
CA GLY A 43 28.61 1.99 8.24
C GLY A 43 27.45 1.63 9.18
N VAL A 44 26.27 2.22 8.98
CA VAL A 44 25.10 2.08 9.86
C VAL A 44 23.84 1.88 9.03
N VAL A 45 23.01 0.93 9.46
CA VAL A 45 21.66 0.71 8.93
C VAL A 45 20.66 0.95 10.06
N VAL A 46 19.80 1.96 9.89
CA VAL A 46 18.68 2.22 10.81
C VAL A 46 17.44 1.55 10.23
N VAL A 47 16.87 0.61 10.99
CA VAL A 47 15.63 -0.08 10.64
C VAL A 47 14.52 0.52 11.49
N ASP A 48 13.78 1.48 10.94
CA ASP A 48 12.59 2.02 11.58
C ASP A 48 11.48 0.95 11.62
N GLU A 49 10.49 1.05 12.51
CA GLU A 49 9.34 0.12 12.60
C GLU A 49 9.68 -1.39 12.50
N MET A 50 10.78 -1.81 13.13
CA MET A 50 11.35 -3.15 13.03
C MET A 50 10.40 -4.28 13.48
N HIS A 51 9.42 -3.98 14.33
CA HIS A 51 8.33 -4.91 14.66
C HIS A 51 7.48 -5.36 13.46
N SER A 52 7.54 -4.63 12.34
CA SER A 52 6.92 -5.01 11.07
C SER A 52 7.46 -6.33 10.51
N ILE A 53 8.45 -6.95 11.16
CA ILE A 53 8.95 -8.30 10.85
C ILE A 53 7.87 -9.39 10.87
N SER A 54 6.77 -9.16 11.59
CA SER A 54 5.63 -10.10 11.60
C SER A 54 4.74 -10.01 10.37
N ASP A 55 4.92 -8.96 9.55
CA ASP A 55 4.22 -8.79 8.30
C ASP A 55 4.68 -9.85 7.28
N PRO A 56 3.78 -10.64 6.67
CA PRO A 56 4.16 -11.68 5.71
C PRO A 56 4.92 -11.18 4.48
N GLU A 57 4.77 -9.90 4.12
CA GLU A 57 5.32 -9.33 2.89
C GLU A 57 6.61 -8.55 3.15
N ARG A 58 6.59 -7.65 4.13
CA ARG A 58 7.73 -6.81 4.51
C ARG A 58 8.69 -7.51 5.43
N GLY A 59 8.22 -8.45 6.26
CA GLY A 59 9.04 -9.15 7.24
C GLY A 59 10.24 -9.87 6.62
N PRO A 60 10.06 -10.68 5.56
CA PRO A 60 11.17 -11.33 4.87
C PRO A 60 12.19 -10.33 4.31
N ILE A 61 11.74 -9.16 3.84
CA ILE A 61 12.61 -8.10 3.32
C ILE A 61 13.44 -7.47 4.44
N ILE A 62 12.81 -7.17 5.59
CA ILE A 62 13.52 -6.70 6.78
C ILE A 62 14.56 -7.73 7.22
N GLU A 63 14.16 -9.00 7.28
CA GLU A 63 15.05 -10.11 7.66
C GLU A 63 16.26 -10.22 6.72
N ILE A 64 16.08 -10.13 5.40
CA ILE A 64 17.21 -10.23 4.46
C ILE A 64 18.12 -9.00 4.52
N ILE A 65 17.56 -7.80 4.70
CA ILE A 65 18.34 -6.57 4.87
C ILE A 65 19.23 -6.67 6.10
N VAL A 66 18.66 -7.09 7.24
CA VAL A 66 19.40 -7.26 8.49
C VAL A 66 20.43 -8.37 8.34
N ALA A 67 20.08 -9.53 7.77
CA ALA A 67 21.01 -10.64 7.55
C ALA A 67 22.23 -10.22 6.70
N ARG A 68 21.98 -9.49 5.61
CA ARG A 68 23.01 -8.91 4.74
C ARG A 68 23.86 -7.86 5.42
N SER A 69 23.28 -7.09 6.32
CA SER A 69 23.97 -6.04 7.09
C SER A 69 24.88 -6.67 8.14
N LEU A 70 24.38 -7.66 8.89
CA LEU A 70 25.16 -8.43 9.87
C LEU A 70 26.33 -9.16 9.20
N ARG A 71 26.10 -9.82 8.06
CA ARG A 71 27.17 -10.50 7.30
C ARG A 71 28.28 -9.54 6.83
N ARG A 72 27.94 -8.26 6.59
CA ARG A 72 28.89 -7.20 6.23
C ARG A 72 29.52 -6.49 7.44
N GLY A 73 29.14 -6.85 8.67
CA GLY A 73 29.62 -6.22 9.88
C GLY A 73 29.12 -4.78 10.07
N LEU A 74 27.96 -4.43 9.51
CA LEU A 74 27.38 -3.10 9.65
C LEU A 74 26.75 -2.93 11.05
N GLN A 75 26.80 -1.72 11.58
CA GLN A 75 26.04 -1.38 12.79
C GLN A 75 24.55 -1.33 12.46
N ILE A 76 23.72 -1.93 13.31
CA ILE A 76 22.26 -1.92 13.17
C ILE A 76 21.64 -1.14 14.33
N LEU A 77 20.75 -0.21 14.01
CA LEU A 77 19.88 0.47 14.97
C LEU A 77 18.43 0.15 14.63
N GLY A 78 17.78 -0.68 15.44
CA GLY A 78 16.37 -1.01 15.30
C GLY A 78 15.49 -0.07 16.12
N LEU A 79 14.51 0.58 15.49
CA LEU A 79 13.45 1.32 16.17
C LEU A 79 12.16 0.50 16.07
N SER A 80 11.45 0.35 17.19
CA SER A 80 10.31 -0.56 17.25
C SER A 80 9.27 -0.11 18.27
N ALA A 81 8.01 -0.43 18.02
CA ALA A 81 6.95 -0.36 19.02
C ALA A 81 7.15 -1.46 20.08
N THR A 82 6.37 -1.38 21.16
CA THR A 82 6.37 -2.42 22.19
C THR A 82 5.94 -3.77 21.60
N ILE A 83 6.75 -4.80 21.81
CA ILE A 83 6.54 -6.18 21.34
C ILE A 83 6.67 -7.15 22.51
N GLY A 84 6.16 -8.38 22.36
CA GLY A 84 6.17 -9.38 23.43
C GLY A 84 7.52 -10.05 23.71
N ASN A 85 8.51 -9.88 22.83
CA ASN A 85 9.83 -10.55 22.88
C ASN A 85 10.99 -9.61 22.46
N PRO A 86 11.11 -8.41 23.07
CA PRO A 86 12.12 -7.43 22.68
C PRO A 86 13.55 -7.92 22.89
N ASP A 87 13.80 -8.75 23.91
CA ASP A 87 15.10 -9.34 24.19
C ASP A 87 15.59 -10.23 23.05
N VAL A 88 14.67 -10.97 22.41
CA VAL A 88 15.01 -11.85 21.29
C VAL A 88 15.34 -11.03 20.04
N MET A 89 14.63 -9.92 19.81
CA MET A 89 14.93 -8.99 18.72
C MET A 89 16.28 -8.29 18.93
N ALA A 90 16.58 -7.85 20.15
CA ALA A 90 17.88 -7.26 20.49
C ALA A 90 19.02 -8.26 20.33
N SER A 91 18.85 -9.48 20.84
CA SER A 91 19.83 -10.57 20.67
C SER A 91 20.09 -10.91 19.21
N TRP A 92 19.05 -10.92 18.35
CA TRP A 92 19.19 -11.21 16.92
C TRP A 92 20.17 -10.27 16.22
N VAL A 93 20.10 -8.97 16.53
CA VAL A 93 21.01 -7.96 15.96
C VAL A 93 22.26 -7.72 16.80
N SER A 94 22.50 -8.54 17.84
CA SER A 94 23.57 -8.34 18.83
C SER A 94 23.58 -6.93 19.43
N GLY A 95 22.39 -6.35 19.61
CA GLY A 95 22.18 -4.99 20.08
C GLY A 95 21.90 -4.90 21.58
N GLU A 96 22.15 -3.73 22.15
CA GLU A 96 21.70 -3.39 23.50
C GLU A 96 20.21 -3.02 23.48
N LEU A 97 19.42 -3.64 24.36
CA LEU A 97 18.00 -3.36 24.44
C LEU A 97 17.74 -2.11 25.28
N VAL A 98 17.20 -1.07 24.64
CA VAL A 98 16.62 0.09 25.32
C VAL A 98 15.10 -0.06 25.37
N ASN A 99 14.59 -0.59 26.48
CA ASN A 99 13.15 -0.77 26.69
C ASN A 99 12.60 0.29 27.66
N VAL A 100 11.89 1.27 27.13
CA VAL A 100 11.41 2.43 27.89
C VAL A 100 9.92 2.61 27.70
N ASN A 101 9.16 2.60 28.80
CA ASN A 101 7.71 2.86 28.82
C ASN A 101 7.36 4.36 29.01
N TRP A 102 8.33 5.26 28.78
CA TRP A 102 8.14 6.70 28.90
C TRP A 102 7.35 7.24 27.71
N ARG A 103 6.46 8.20 27.98
CA ARG A 103 5.72 8.95 26.96
C ARG A 103 5.73 10.43 27.29
N PRO A 104 5.80 11.33 26.30
CA PRO A 104 5.70 12.78 26.53
C PRO A 104 4.37 13.20 27.17
N VAL A 105 3.29 12.48 26.83
CA VAL A 105 1.95 12.70 27.38
C VAL A 105 1.49 11.41 28.06
N LYS A 106 1.00 11.54 29.30
CA LYS A 106 0.48 10.40 30.07
C LYS A 106 -0.72 9.80 29.33
N LEU A 107 -0.71 8.49 29.13
CA LEU A 107 -1.86 7.74 28.61
C LEU A 107 -2.68 7.19 29.77
N VAL A 108 -4.00 7.39 29.74
CA VAL A 108 -4.96 6.66 30.58
C VAL A 108 -5.92 5.88 29.68
N GLU A 109 -5.97 4.57 29.90
CA GLU A 109 -6.82 3.66 29.14
C GLU A 109 -8.14 3.39 29.89
N GLY A 110 -9.22 3.17 29.16
CA GLY A 110 -10.54 2.89 29.71
C GLY A 110 -11.39 1.99 28.82
N VAL A 111 -12.53 1.56 29.35
CA VAL A 111 -13.48 0.68 28.68
C VAL A 111 -14.87 1.27 28.79
N PHE A 112 -15.60 1.28 27.68
CA PHE A 112 -17.00 1.66 27.70
C PHE A 112 -17.86 0.50 28.25
N ASP A 113 -18.49 0.73 29.41
CA ASP A 113 -19.44 -0.17 30.03
C ASP A 113 -20.85 0.09 29.49
N LYS A 114 -21.22 -0.71 28.47
CA LYS A 114 -22.52 -0.64 27.80
C LYS A 114 -23.70 -0.85 28.75
N LYS A 115 -23.53 -1.60 29.85
CA LYS A 115 -24.62 -1.91 30.77
C LYS A 115 -25.02 -0.70 31.60
N HIS A 116 -24.05 0.14 31.95
CA HIS A 116 -24.25 1.27 32.86
C HIS A 116 -24.08 2.64 32.17
N GLY A 117 -23.86 2.67 30.86
CA GLY A 117 -23.74 3.91 30.08
C GLY A 117 -22.56 4.78 30.53
N LYS A 118 -21.42 4.18 30.85
CA LYS A 118 -20.26 4.90 31.40
C LYS A 118 -18.92 4.38 30.88
N ILE A 119 -17.95 5.26 30.78
CA ILE A 119 -16.54 4.92 30.56
C ILE A 119 -15.91 4.67 31.93
N VAL A 120 -15.25 3.51 32.09
CA VAL A 120 -14.50 3.15 33.30
C VAL A 120 -13.01 3.15 32.97
N PHE A 121 -12.25 4.04 33.61
CA PHE A 121 -10.81 4.19 33.38
C PHE A 121 -9.98 3.32 34.33
N ILE A 122 -8.78 2.95 33.89
CA ILE A 122 -7.84 2.14 34.71
C ILE A 122 -7.37 2.87 35.97
N ASP A 123 -7.43 4.20 35.98
CA ASP A 123 -7.11 5.03 37.14
C ASP A 123 -8.29 5.22 38.12
N GLY A 124 -9.39 4.50 37.89
CA GLY A 124 -10.58 4.51 38.74
C GLY A 124 -11.57 5.64 38.44
N ARG A 125 -11.27 6.54 37.49
CA ARG A 125 -12.24 7.54 37.05
C ARG A 125 -13.41 6.87 36.33
N GLU A 126 -14.59 7.45 36.48
CA GLU A 126 -15.79 7.07 35.73
C GLU A 126 -16.39 8.29 35.05
N GLU A 127 -16.90 8.09 33.84
CA GLU A 127 -17.48 9.16 33.02
C GLU A 127 -18.77 8.67 32.36
N TYR A 128 -19.91 9.17 32.82
CA TYR A 128 -21.22 8.83 32.27
C TYR A 128 -21.43 9.48 30.90
N VAL A 129 -22.02 8.72 29.99
CA VAL A 129 -22.29 9.11 28.61
C VAL A 129 -23.77 8.83 28.34
N ASN A 130 -24.47 9.80 27.73
CA ASN A 130 -25.84 9.56 27.31
C ASN A 130 -25.82 8.64 26.08
N THR A 131 -26.45 7.47 26.17
CA THR A 131 -26.47 6.47 25.08
C THR A 131 -27.88 6.19 24.61
N GLU A 132 -28.50 7.19 23.98
CA GLU A 132 -29.85 7.10 23.43
C GLU A 132 -29.86 6.68 21.95
N GLY A 133 -28.72 6.79 21.26
CA GLY A 133 -28.61 6.62 19.83
C GLY A 133 -27.60 5.53 19.43
N GLU A 134 -26.82 5.85 18.39
CA GLU A 134 -25.75 5.00 17.90
C GLU A 134 -24.52 5.21 18.78
N LEU A 135 -24.05 4.14 19.43
CA LEU A 135 -23.05 4.20 20.50
C LEU A 135 -21.77 4.99 20.13
N VAL A 136 -21.27 4.83 18.90
CA VAL A 136 -20.02 5.48 18.50
C VAL A 136 -20.26 6.98 18.36
N LEU A 137 -21.36 7.39 17.73
CA LEU A 137 -21.78 8.78 17.64
C LEU A 137 -22.04 9.39 19.01
N ASP A 138 -22.75 8.70 19.91
CA ASP A 138 -23.03 9.18 21.27
C ASP A 138 -21.74 9.52 22.05
N LEU A 139 -20.73 8.64 21.95
CA LEU A 139 -19.42 8.86 22.56
C LEU A 139 -18.65 10.01 21.89
N VAL A 140 -18.75 10.14 20.58
CA VAL A 140 -18.11 11.23 19.83
C VAL A 140 -18.76 12.58 20.18
N GLU A 141 -20.09 12.67 20.21
CA GLU A 141 -20.82 13.87 20.60
C GLU A 141 -20.50 14.28 22.03
N HIS A 142 -20.40 13.32 22.94
CA HIS A 142 -19.96 13.55 24.30
C HIS A 142 -18.54 14.15 24.37
N ASN A 143 -17.61 13.65 23.55
CA ASN A 143 -16.26 14.21 23.45
C ASN A 143 -16.24 15.62 22.81
N LEU A 144 -17.10 15.85 21.82
CA LEU A 144 -17.26 17.15 21.15
C LEU A 144 -17.76 18.21 22.14
N LYS A 145 -18.75 17.89 22.99
CA LYS A 145 -19.23 18.77 24.07
C LYS A 145 -18.12 19.15 25.05
N LYS A 146 -17.14 18.28 25.25
CA LYS A 146 -15.95 18.52 26.08
C LYS A 146 -14.81 19.19 25.33
N THR A 147 -15.01 19.61 24.09
CA THR A 147 -13.97 20.20 23.25
C THR A 147 -12.73 19.30 23.11
N MET A 148 -12.91 17.98 23.07
CA MET A 148 -11.82 17.05 22.80
C MET A 148 -11.71 16.77 21.30
N GLN A 149 -10.49 16.78 20.79
CA GLN A 149 -10.21 16.24 19.46
C GLN A 149 -10.15 14.72 19.55
N THR A 150 -10.95 14.04 18.74
CA THR A 150 -11.17 12.60 18.85
C THR A 150 -10.76 11.87 17.58
N LEU A 151 -10.02 10.77 17.74
CA LEU A 151 -9.75 9.82 16.66
C LEU A 151 -10.50 8.52 16.95
N VAL A 152 -11.25 8.01 15.98
CA VAL A 152 -12.13 6.84 16.17
C VAL A 152 -11.71 5.72 15.22
N PHE A 153 -11.26 4.59 15.76
CA PHE A 153 -10.84 3.44 14.98
C PHE A 153 -11.93 2.37 14.86
N ILE A 154 -12.38 2.12 13.62
CA ILE A 154 -13.38 1.11 13.25
C ILE A 154 -12.85 0.26 12.08
N HIS A 155 -13.11 -1.04 12.07
CA HIS A 155 -12.52 -1.99 11.11
C HIS A 155 -13.27 -2.14 9.78
N ASN A 156 -14.13 -1.18 9.43
CA ASN A 156 -14.97 -1.25 8.22
C ASN A 156 -15.05 0.12 7.54
N ARG A 157 -14.63 0.21 6.28
CA ARG A 157 -14.54 1.47 5.51
C ARG A 157 -15.89 2.15 5.36
N LYS A 158 -16.89 1.39 4.89
CA LYS A 158 -18.26 1.89 4.72
C LYS A 158 -18.84 2.40 6.04
N ARG A 159 -18.58 1.68 7.15
CA ARG A 159 -19.04 2.12 8.47
C ARG A 159 -18.41 3.44 8.90
N VAL A 160 -17.13 3.63 8.59
CA VAL A 160 -16.40 4.87 8.88
C VAL A 160 -17.01 6.04 8.11
N GLU A 161 -17.35 5.84 6.83
CA GLU A 161 -18.05 6.82 5.98
C GLU A 161 -19.45 7.15 6.54
N GLU A 162 -20.28 6.13 6.79
CA GLU A 162 -21.63 6.26 7.35
C GLU A 162 -21.66 7.03 8.67
N LEU A 163 -20.70 6.77 9.56
CA LEU A 163 -20.59 7.48 10.84
C LEU A 163 -20.22 8.95 10.66
N ALA A 164 -19.32 9.25 9.73
CA ALA A 164 -18.93 10.63 9.45
C ALA A 164 -20.09 11.44 8.85
N GLU A 165 -20.83 10.85 7.90
CA GLU A 165 -22.04 11.42 7.30
C GLU A 165 -23.14 11.65 8.34
N THR A 166 -23.47 10.63 9.13
CA THR A 166 -24.52 10.73 10.15
C THR A 166 -24.18 11.79 11.20
N LEU A 167 -22.91 11.87 11.63
CA LEU A 167 -22.48 12.92 12.56
C LEU A 167 -22.60 14.31 11.93
N ALA A 168 -22.38 14.44 10.62
CA ALA A 168 -22.47 15.72 9.94
C ALA A 168 -23.91 16.28 9.91
N GLU A 169 -24.92 15.42 9.94
CA GLU A 169 -26.33 15.81 10.02
C GLU A 169 -26.70 16.40 11.40
N THR A 170 -26.15 15.85 12.48
CA THR A 170 -26.50 16.23 13.87
C THR A 170 -25.53 17.23 14.51
N SER A 171 -24.28 17.26 14.04
CA SER A 171 -23.22 18.08 14.65
C SER A 171 -23.44 19.57 14.42
N THR A 172 -23.27 20.34 15.50
CA THR A 172 -23.28 21.81 15.49
C THR A 172 -21.87 22.41 15.41
N VAL A 173 -20.85 21.58 15.24
CA VAL A 173 -19.45 22.02 15.12
C VAL A 173 -19.28 22.80 13.83
N SER A 174 -18.89 24.07 13.95
CA SER A 174 -18.45 24.90 12.83
C SER A 174 -16.95 25.13 12.89
N VAL A 175 -16.32 25.22 11.72
CA VAL A 175 -14.88 25.49 11.57
C VAL A 175 -14.66 26.83 10.89
N ASP A 176 -13.52 27.48 11.16
CA ASP A 176 -13.13 28.66 10.40
C ASP A 176 -12.74 28.24 8.97
N LEU A 177 -13.54 28.68 8.00
CA LEU A 177 -13.33 28.36 6.59
C LEU A 177 -12.00 28.90 6.04
N ARG A 178 -11.37 29.88 6.71
CA ARG A 178 -10.06 30.41 6.31
C ARG A 178 -8.98 29.33 6.43
N ASP A 179 -9.06 28.48 7.45
CA ASP A 179 -8.07 27.42 7.70
C ASP A 179 -8.21 26.24 6.73
N LEU A 180 -9.37 26.14 6.05
CA LEU A 180 -9.65 25.10 5.06
C LEU A 180 -9.45 25.52 3.61
N ARG A 181 -9.35 26.83 3.31
CA ARG A 181 -9.43 27.32 1.93
C ARG A 181 -8.42 26.66 1.00
N GLU A 182 -7.17 26.56 1.45
CA GLU A 182 -6.09 25.89 0.72
C GLU A 182 -6.41 24.40 0.50
N LEU A 183 -6.77 23.69 1.56
CA LEU A 183 -7.04 22.25 1.54
C LEU A 183 -8.27 21.89 0.68
N LEU A 184 -9.30 22.72 0.69
CA LEU A 184 -10.48 22.54 -0.16
C LEU A 184 -10.15 22.75 -1.64
N GLY A 185 -9.23 23.66 -1.96
CA GLY A 185 -8.74 23.85 -3.33
C GLY A 185 -7.97 22.63 -3.85
N GLU A 186 -7.23 21.93 -2.99
CA GLU A 186 -6.56 20.69 -3.37
C GLU A 186 -7.55 19.56 -3.71
N LEU A 187 -8.67 19.49 -2.99
CA LEU A 187 -9.72 18.50 -3.23
C LEU A 187 -10.42 18.69 -4.59
N GLU A 188 -10.34 19.85 -5.23
CA GLU A 188 -10.83 20.03 -6.62
C GLU A 188 -10.11 19.09 -7.60
N SER A 189 -8.89 18.69 -7.26
CA SER A 189 -8.09 17.71 -8.02
C SER A 189 -8.29 16.26 -7.59
N ALA A 190 -9.16 16.00 -6.60
CA ALA A 190 -9.48 14.64 -6.19
C ALA A 190 -10.11 13.86 -7.35
N PRO A 191 -9.82 12.56 -7.48
CA PRO A 191 -10.19 11.78 -8.66
C PRO A 191 -11.70 11.59 -8.83
N THR A 192 -12.43 11.42 -7.73
CA THR A 192 -13.85 11.03 -7.76
C THR A 192 -14.77 12.18 -7.42
N ARG A 193 -16.00 12.14 -7.95
CA ARG A 193 -17.03 13.13 -7.61
C ARG A 193 -17.40 13.03 -6.13
N PHE A 194 -17.52 11.81 -5.63
CA PHE A 194 -17.75 11.53 -4.21
C PHE A 194 -16.74 12.27 -3.31
N GLU A 195 -15.43 12.17 -3.61
CA GLU A 195 -14.41 12.87 -2.83
C GLU A 195 -14.47 14.40 -2.99
N ARG A 196 -14.79 14.89 -4.19
CA ARG A 196 -14.92 16.34 -4.49
C ARG A 196 -16.14 16.99 -3.83
N GLU A 197 -17.18 16.22 -3.52
CA GLU A 197 -18.42 16.74 -2.95
C GLU A 197 -18.52 16.46 -1.44
N LEU A 198 -18.41 15.19 -1.04
CA LEU A 198 -18.65 14.78 0.35
C LEU A 198 -17.56 15.27 1.30
N ILE A 199 -16.28 15.05 0.97
CA ILE A 199 -15.18 15.39 1.89
C ILE A 199 -15.20 16.89 2.22
N PRO A 200 -15.30 17.82 1.24
CA PRO A 200 -15.48 19.24 1.54
C PRO A 200 -16.66 19.55 2.46
N GLU A 201 -17.80 18.87 2.31
CA GLU A 201 -18.94 19.06 3.22
C GLU A 201 -18.58 18.68 4.65
N LEU A 202 -18.00 17.49 4.85
CA LEU A 202 -17.62 17.00 6.18
C LEU A 202 -16.56 17.89 6.82
N LEU A 203 -15.53 18.31 6.07
CA LEU A 203 -14.46 19.16 6.58
C LEU A 203 -15.01 20.49 7.11
N ARG A 204 -15.99 21.10 6.41
CA ARG A 204 -16.65 22.35 6.84
C ARG A 204 -17.43 22.20 8.15
N ARG A 205 -17.75 20.97 8.57
CA ARG A 205 -18.38 20.65 9.85
C ARG A 205 -17.38 20.12 10.89
N GLY A 206 -16.08 20.19 10.58
CA GLY A 206 -15.01 19.72 11.47
C GLY A 206 -14.93 18.20 11.61
N ILE A 207 -15.47 17.46 10.64
CA ILE A 207 -15.54 16.01 10.62
C ILE A 207 -14.73 15.49 9.43
N GLY A 208 -14.07 14.35 9.59
CA GLY A 208 -13.44 13.65 8.49
C GLY A 208 -13.50 12.14 8.66
N PHE A 209 -13.18 11.43 7.58
CA PHE A 209 -12.91 10.01 7.63
C PHE A 209 -11.63 9.63 6.88
N HIS A 210 -11.05 8.49 7.22
CA HIS A 210 -9.80 8.01 6.63
C HIS A 210 -9.76 6.49 6.46
N HIS A 211 -9.50 6.04 5.24
CA HIS A 211 -9.19 4.64 4.94
C HIS A 211 -8.39 4.50 3.65
N ALA A 212 -7.84 3.30 3.41
CA ALA A 212 -7.06 3.01 2.21
C ALA A 212 -7.84 3.19 0.88
N GLY A 213 -9.17 3.10 0.92
CA GLY A 213 -10.02 3.38 -0.24
C GLY A 213 -10.04 4.85 -0.69
N LEU A 214 -9.57 5.82 0.11
CA LEU A 214 -9.46 7.22 -0.31
C LEU A 214 -8.23 7.48 -1.18
N SER A 215 -8.34 8.43 -2.12
CA SER A 215 -7.19 8.89 -2.91
C SER A 215 -6.10 9.48 -2.00
N HIS A 216 -4.86 9.51 -2.51
CA HIS A 216 -3.75 10.11 -1.78
C HIS A 216 -4.01 11.59 -1.43
N THR A 217 -4.59 12.34 -2.37
CA THR A 217 -4.97 13.75 -2.15
C THR A 217 -5.95 13.88 -0.99
N SER A 218 -7.04 13.11 -1.01
CA SER A 218 -8.06 13.13 0.05
C SER A 218 -7.49 12.73 1.42
N ARG A 219 -6.69 11.65 1.46
CA ARG A 219 -6.03 11.22 2.71
C ARG A 219 -5.16 12.33 3.28
N ARG A 220 -4.26 12.91 2.47
CA ARG A 220 -3.39 14.01 2.90
C ARG A 220 -4.18 15.21 3.41
N VAL A 221 -5.25 15.59 2.73
CA VAL A 221 -6.10 16.72 3.13
C VAL A 221 -6.75 16.48 4.50
N VAL A 222 -7.35 15.30 4.72
CA VAL A 222 -7.96 14.94 6.01
C VAL A 222 -6.90 14.91 7.12
N GLU A 223 -5.74 14.31 6.86
CA GLU A 223 -4.62 14.24 7.81
C GLU A 223 -4.11 15.63 8.21
N GLU A 224 -3.91 16.52 7.24
CA GLU A 224 -3.44 17.88 7.48
C GLU A 224 -4.50 18.71 8.19
N ALA A 225 -5.78 18.60 7.80
CA ALA A 225 -6.87 19.30 8.48
C ALA A 225 -7.01 18.85 9.94
N PHE A 226 -6.80 17.57 10.24
CA PHE A 226 -6.79 17.05 11.61
C PHE A 226 -5.57 17.55 12.40
N ARG A 227 -4.37 17.53 11.78
CA ARG A 227 -3.13 18.05 12.39
C ARG A 227 -3.23 19.53 12.73
N ARG A 228 -3.81 20.34 11.84
CA ARG A 228 -4.13 21.76 12.03
C ARG A 228 -5.26 22.01 13.05
N ARG A 229 -5.89 20.95 13.58
CA ARG A 229 -7.01 20.98 14.54
C ARG A 229 -8.28 21.61 14.01
N VAL A 230 -8.37 21.74 12.69
CA VAL A 230 -9.60 22.16 12.02
C VAL A 230 -10.64 21.06 12.19
N LEU A 231 -10.22 19.80 12.02
CA LEU A 231 -11.08 18.66 12.31
C LEU A 231 -11.07 18.30 13.78
N ARG A 232 -12.27 18.19 14.35
CA ARG A 232 -12.54 17.79 15.72
C ARG A 232 -12.64 16.28 15.86
N VAL A 233 -13.10 15.61 14.81
CA VAL A 233 -13.28 14.16 14.77
C VAL A 233 -12.76 13.61 13.46
N VAL A 234 -12.00 12.52 13.52
CA VAL A 234 -11.74 11.68 12.36
C VAL A 234 -12.14 10.24 12.69
N PHE A 235 -13.01 9.67 11.87
CA PHE A 235 -13.26 8.22 11.86
C PHE A 235 -12.22 7.58 10.94
N ALA A 236 -11.59 6.47 11.35
CA ALA A 236 -10.55 5.86 10.56
C ALA A 236 -10.56 4.33 10.64
N THR A 237 -10.12 3.69 9.56
CA THR A 237 -9.66 2.30 9.63
C THR A 237 -8.24 2.23 10.21
N PRO A 238 -7.80 1.07 10.75
CA PRO A 238 -6.47 0.93 11.39
C PRO A 238 -5.27 1.30 10.51
N THR A 239 -5.44 1.38 9.18
CA THR A 239 -4.40 1.84 8.25
C THR A 239 -3.81 3.20 8.62
N LEU A 240 -4.59 4.07 9.27
CA LEU A 240 -4.09 5.36 9.77
C LEU A 240 -3.18 5.22 11.00
N ALA A 241 -3.32 4.13 11.76
CA ALA A 241 -2.51 3.88 12.95
C ALA A 241 -1.07 3.46 12.60
N ALA A 242 -0.82 3.01 11.37
CA ALA A 242 0.50 2.62 10.88
C ALA A 242 1.14 3.75 10.05
N GLY A 243 2.36 4.15 10.40
CA GLY A 243 3.20 5.01 9.55
C GLY A 243 2.86 6.51 9.48
N ILE A 244 1.84 7.00 10.21
CA ILE A 244 1.51 8.44 10.24
C ILE A 244 1.39 8.93 11.69
N ASN A 245 2.05 10.05 12.00
CA ASN A 245 1.98 10.67 13.32
C ASN A 245 0.79 11.64 13.42
N LEU A 246 -0.38 11.12 13.81
CA LEU A 246 -1.61 11.90 14.05
C LEU A 246 -2.12 11.68 15.48
N PRO A 247 -1.63 12.46 16.47
CA PRO A 247 -2.11 12.35 17.83
C PRO A 247 -3.46 13.07 18.03
N ALA A 248 -4.28 12.54 18.94
CA ALA A 248 -5.57 13.13 19.35
C ALA A 248 -5.68 13.21 20.87
N ARG A 249 -6.50 14.10 21.41
CA ARG A 249 -6.72 14.19 22.87
C ARG A 249 -7.34 12.88 23.42
N ARG A 250 -8.24 12.29 22.65
CA ARG A 250 -8.92 11.03 22.99
C ARG A 250 -9.00 10.12 21.77
N VAL A 251 -8.74 8.83 21.96
CA VAL A 251 -8.86 7.80 20.94
C VAL A 251 -9.94 6.81 21.34
N LEU A 252 -10.85 6.51 20.43
CA LEU A 252 -11.88 5.49 20.58
C LEU A 252 -11.49 4.29 19.72
N VAL A 253 -11.50 3.08 20.27
CA VAL A 253 -11.05 1.87 19.56
C VAL A 253 -12.10 0.77 19.64
N SER A 254 -12.58 0.32 18.47
CA SER A 254 -13.25 -0.97 18.36
C SER A 254 -12.20 -2.07 18.35
N ILE A 255 -12.33 -3.06 19.24
CA ILE A 255 -11.44 -4.22 19.30
C ILE A 255 -12.01 -5.42 18.53
N LYS A 256 -13.26 -5.35 18.04
CA LYS A 256 -13.90 -6.43 17.26
C LYS A 256 -13.76 -6.18 15.76
N ARG A 257 -13.15 -7.12 15.04
CA ARG A 257 -13.02 -7.12 13.57
C ARG A 257 -13.71 -8.34 12.98
N TYR A 258 -14.38 -8.17 11.83
CA TYR A 258 -14.91 -9.31 11.08
C TYR A 258 -13.74 -10.08 10.45
N ASP A 259 -13.67 -11.37 10.70
CA ASP A 259 -12.73 -12.29 10.07
C ASP A 259 -13.47 -13.08 8.97
N PRO A 260 -13.16 -12.84 7.68
CA PRO A 260 -13.80 -13.54 6.58
C PRO A 260 -13.57 -15.05 6.61
N VAL A 261 -12.43 -15.51 7.16
CA VAL A 261 -12.08 -16.94 7.19
C VAL A 261 -12.97 -17.71 8.16
N SER A 262 -13.19 -17.16 9.36
CA SER A 262 -14.08 -17.77 10.35
C SER A 262 -15.55 -17.36 10.21
N GLY A 263 -15.85 -16.35 9.38
CA GLY A 263 -17.18 -15.76 9.24
C GLY A 263 -17.70 -15.07 10.50
N ARG A 264 -16.81 -14.71 11.45
CA ARG A 264 -17.17 -14.22 12.79
C ARG A 264 -16.43 -12.95 13.15
N ARG A 265 -16.95 -12.22 14.15
CA ARG A 265 -16.20 -11.11 14.76
C ARG A 265 -15.21 -11.64 15.78
N VAL A 266 -13.93 -11.37 15.55
CA VAL A 266 -12.80 -11.74 16.40
C VAL A 266 -12.19 -10.50 17.06
N ASN A 267 -11.42 -10.69 18.13
CA ASN A 267 -10.63 -9.60 18.70
C ASN A 267 -9.42 -9.35 17.82
N ILE A 268 -9.05 -8.08 17.63
CA ILE A 268 -7.74 -7.71 17.09
C ILE A 268 -6.63 -8.09 18.08
N SER A 269 -5.38 -8.07 17.63
CA SER A 269 -4.23 -8.30 18.49
C SER A 269 -4.01 -7.17 19.51
N VAL A 270 -3.43 -7.48 20.67
CA VAL A 270 -3.08 -6.47 21.69
C VAL A 270 -2.12 -5.46 21.09
N SER A 271 -1.20 -5.91 20.23
CA SER A 271 -0.27 -5.04 19.49
C SER A 271 -1.00 -3.98 18.64
N GLU A 272 -2.00 -4.39 17.84
CA GLU A 272 -2.82 -3.46 17.04
C GLU A 272 -3.54 -2.43 17.92
N TYR A 273 -4.10 -2.88 19.05
CA TYR A 273 -4.74 -1.96 19.99
C TYR A 273 -3.76 -0.96 20.59
N LYS A 274 -2.58 -1.40 21.04
CA LYS A 274 -1.57 -0.52 21.64
C LYS A 274 -1.04 0.50 20.63
N GLN A 275 -0.92 0.15 19.35
CA GLN A 275 -0.59 1.10 18.28
C GLN A 275 -1.67 2.20 18.14
N MET A 276 -2.95 1.82 18.14
CA MET A 276 -4.06 2.78 18.07
C MET A 276 -4.18 3.64 19.33
N ALA A 277 -4.16 3.03 20.51
CA ALA A 277 -4.18 3.72 21.80
C ALA A 277 -2.95 4.64 22.00
N GLY A 278 -1.82 4.29 21.39
CA GLY A 278 -0.61 5.09 21.32
C GLY A 278 -0.81 6.48 20.72
N ARG A 279 -1.82 6.66 19.87
CA ARG A 279 -2.17 7.96 19.26
C ARG A 279 -2.88 8.93 20.22
N ALA A 280 -3.25 8.48 21.42
CA ALA A 280 -3.87 9.37 22.41
C ALA A 280 -2.84 10.24 23.13
N GLY A 281 -3.17 11.52 23.30
CA GLY A 281 -2.35 12.57 23.90
C GLY A 281 -1.50 13.32 22.87
N ARG A 282 -1.75 14.61 22.69
CA ARG A 282 -0.99 15.48 21.78
C ARG A 282 0.17 16.13 22.52
N PRO A 283 1.43 15.84 22.16
CA PRO A 283 2.58 16.50 22.75
C PRO A 283 2.43 18.02 22.67
N GLN A 284 2.87 18.73 23.72
CA GLN A 284 2.79 20.20 23.84
C GLN A 284 1.39 20.80 24.05
N TYR A 285 0.31 20.02 23.95
CA TYR A 285 -1.04 20.57 24.03
C TYR A 285 -1.92 19.90 25.07
N ASP A 286 -1.71 18.62 25.34
CA ASP A 286 -2.48 17.87 26.32
C ASP A 286 -1.55 17.38 27.44
N GLU A 287 -1.99 17.50 28.68
CA GLU A 287 -1.32 16.88 29.84
C GLU A 287 -1.62 15.37 29.91
N LEU A 288 -2.75 14.96 29.34
CA LEU A 288 -3.27 13.60 29.37
C LEU A 288 -3.87 13.20 28.03
N GLY A 289 -3.55 12.01 27.55
CA GLY A 289 -4.22 11.30 26.47
C GLY A 289 -5.11 10.19 27.01
N GLU A 290 -6.27 9.98 26.40
CA GLU A 290 -7.20 8.91 26.80
C GLU A 290 -7.49 7.95 25.65
N ALA A 291 -7.43 6.65 25.89
CA ALA A 291 -7.82 5.63 24.91
C ALA A 291 -8.93 4.74 25.47
N ILE A 292 -10.03 4.60 24.73
CA ILE A 292 -11.24 3.93 25.21
C ILE A 292 -11.60 2.76 24.30
N ILE A 293 -11.74 1.57 24.87
CA ILE A 293 -12.29 0.40 24.17
C ILE A 293 -13.82 0.51 24.11
N LEU A 294 -14.37 0.45 22.89
CA LEU A 294 -15.79 0.68 22.61
C LEU A 294 -16.70 -0.54 22.84
N ASP A 295 -16.17 -1.73 22.54
CA ASP A 295 -16.98 -2.91 22.22
C ASP A 295 -16.47 -4.21 22.86
N ALA A 296 -15.76 -4.10 23.99
CA ALA A 296 -15.56 -5.23 24.90
C ALA A 296 -16.91 -5.82 25.35
N ARG A 297 -16.96 -7.13 25.68
CA ARG A 297 -18.19 -7.73 26.23
C ARG A 297 -18.55 -7.16 27.58
N ASP A 298 -17.53 -6.94 28.42
CA ASP A 298 -17.64 -6.35 29.74
C ASP A 298 -16.34 -5.62 30.10
N VAL A 299 -16.37 -4.87 31.21
CA VAL A 299 -15.22 -4.12 31.72
C VAL A 299 -14.04 -5.06 32.03
N LYS A 300 -14.30 -6.31 32.42
CA LYS A 300 -13.26 -7.29 32.75
C LYS A 300 -12.48 -7.74 31.50
N GLU A 301 -13.16 -8.01 30.39
CA GLU A 301 -12.50 -8.27 29.09
C GLU A 301 -11.66 -7.08 28.67
N GLY A 302 -12.21 -5.87 28.73
CA GLY A 302 -11.50 -4.66 28.32
C GLY A 302 -10.26 -4.38 29.18
N PHE A 303 -10.35 -4.52 30.51
CA PHE A 303 -9.19 -4.35 31.40
C PHE A 303 -8.16 -5.45 31.26
N LYS A 304 -8.58 -6.70 31.01
CA LYS A 304 -7.65 -7.77 30.64
C LYS A 304 -6.87 -7.40 29.38
N TYR A 305 -7.55 -6.83 28.40
CA TYR A 305 -6.95 -6.43 27.14
C TYR A 305 -5.97 -5.26 27.30
N ILE A 306 -6.34 -4.24 28.07
CA ILE A 306 -5.47 -3.10 28.43
C ILE A 306 -4.21 -3.55 29.19
N SER A 307 -4.34 -4.52 30.09
CA SER A 307 -3.24 -5.00 30.94
C SER A 307 -2.36 -6.07 30.28
N SER A 308 -2.78 -6.59 29.12
CA SER A 308 -2.01 -7.60 28.38
C SER A 308 -0.76 -7.00 27.77
N GLN A 309 0.31 -7.79 27.73
CA GLN A 309 1.49 -7.47 26.91
C GLN A 309 1.20 -7.73 25.42
N PRO A 310 1.82 -6.98 24.50
CA PRO A 310 1.78 -7.29 23.08
C PRO A 310 2.28 -8.72 22.79
N GLU A 311 1.78 -9.30 21.71
CA GLU A 311 2.19 -10.62 21.25
C GLU A 311 3.68 -10.63 20.85
N PRO A 312 4.39 -11.76 21.00
CA PRO A 312 5.75 -11.89 20.49
C PRO A 312 5.73 -11.85 18.95
N VAL A 313 6.65 -11.09 18.36
CA VAL A 313 6.84 -11.06 16.92
C VAL A 313 7.50 -12.34 16.42
N ARG A 314 7.15 -12.75 15.20
CA ARG A 314 7.70 -13.96 14.55
C ARG A 314 8.16 -13.64 13.15
N GLY A 315 9.31 -14.17 12.76
CA GLY A 315 9.81 -14.06 11.40
C GLY A 315 8.94 -14.80 10.38
N LYS A 316 9.05 -14.40 9.12
CA LYS A 316 8.25 -14.88 7.99
C LYS A 316 9.10 -15.38 6.81
N MET A 317 10.43 -15.48 7.00
CA MET A 317 11.36 -15.87 5.93
C MET A 317 11.12 -17.26 5.34
N PHE A 318 10.78 -18.27 6.16
CA PHE A 318 10.68 -19.68 5.72
C PHE A 318 9.31 -20.06 5.12
N THR A 319 8.56 -19.10 4.58
CA THR A 319 7.44 -19.42 3.69
C THR A 319 7.97 -19.72 2.28
N GLU A 320 7.26 -20.56 1.52
CA GLU A 320 7.69 -20.93 0.17
C GLU A 320 7.90 -19.69 -0.71
N ARG A 321 6.96 -18.75 -0.68
CA ARG A 321 7.03 -17.50 -1.44
C ARG A 321 8.27 -16.66 -1.10
N SER A 322 8.48 -16.40 0.19
CA SER A 322 9.61 -15.60 0.67
C SER A 322 10.94 -16.25 0.29
N LEU A 323 11.07 -17.56 0.49
CA LEU A 323 12.26 -18.31 0.10
C LEU A 323 12.50 -18.24 -1.41
N ARG A 324 11.50 -18.47 -2.26
CA ARG A 324 11.66 -18.37 -3.73
C ARG A 324 12.26 -17.03 -4.14
N ILE A 325 11.71 -15.94 -3.62
CA ILE A 325 12.18 -14.57 -3.94
C ILE A 325 13.61 -14.37 -3.45
N HIS A 326 13.88 -14.65 -2.17
CA HIS A 326 15.15 -14.28 -1.56
C HIS A 326 16.29 -15.24 -1.91
N VAL A 327 16.03 -16.54 -2.10
CA VAL A 327 17.01 -17.52 -2.61
C VAL A 327 17.46 -17.11 -4.02
N LEU A 328 16.52 -16.84 -4.92
CA LEU A 328 16.86 -16.38 -6.28
C LEU A 328 17.69 -15.10 -6.22
N SER A 329 17.26 -14.11 -5.41
CA SER A 329 18.00 -12.84 -5.30
C SER A 329 19.42 -13.00 -4.76
N THR A 330 19.64 -13.95 -3.85
CA THR A 330 20.95 -14.22 -3.25
C THR A 330 21.89 -14.88 -4.26
N ILE A 331 21.36 -15.76 -5.13
CA ILE A 331 22.12 -16.36 -6.23
C ILE A 331 22.43 -15.32 -7.31
N VAL A 332 21.44 -14.51 -7.71
CA VAL A 332 21.58 -13.48 -8.75
C VAL A 332 22.59 -12.39 -8.37
N SER A 333 22.57 -11.94 -7.11
CA SER A 333 23.54 -10.97 -6.59
C SER A 333 24.95 -11.55 -6.40
N GLY A 334 25.12 -12.87 -6.56
CA GLY A 334 26.39 -13.57 -6.39
C GLY A 334 26.81 -13.78 -4.93
N GLU A 335 25.93 -13.49 -3.97
CA GLU A 335 26.16 -13.68 -2.52
C GLU A 335 26.17 -15.16 -2.10
N ALA A 336 25.56 -16.03 -2.92
CA ALA A 336 25.55 -17.48 -2.74
C ALA A 336 25.75 -18.22 -4.06
N ARG A 337 26.51 -19.32 -4.03
CA ARG A 337 26.78 -20.20 -5.18
C ARG A 337 26.55 -21.67 -4.87
N SER A 338 26.00 -21.96 -3.69
CA SER A 338 25.68 -23.30 -3.20
C SER A 338 24.57 -23.21 -2.14
N ILE A 339 23.92 -24.35 -1.83
CA ILE A 339 22.96 -24.44 -0.72
C ILE A 339 23.63 -24.09 0.62
N SER A 340 24.90 -24.45 0.80
CA SER A 340 25.67 -24.09 1.99
C SER A 340 25.84 -22.57 2.12
N ASP A 341 26.14 -21.86 1.02
CA ASP A 341 26.24 -20.39 1.06
C ASP A 341 24.90 -19.72 1.38
N LEU A 342 23.79 -20.29 0.89
CA LEU A 342 22.44 -19.83 1.22
C LEU A 342 22.17 -20.01 2.72
N LEU A 343 22.46 -21.19 3.28
CA LEU A 343 22.32 -21.43 4.72
C LEU A 343 23.17 -20.47 5.55
N GLU A 344 24.40 -20.20 5.11
CA GLU A 344 25.33 -19.27 5.77
C GLU A 344 24.83 -17.82 5.81
N LEU A 345 24.02 -17.39 4.83
CA LEU A 345 23.34 -16.08 4.89
C LEU A 345 22.07 -16.16 5.73
N PHE A 346 21.23 -17.16 5.46
CA PHE A 346 19.88 -17.26 6.04
C PHE A 346 19.92 -17.55 7.54
N LYS A 347 21.03 -18.08 8.08
CA LYS A 347 21.23 -18.20 9.54
C LYS A 347 21.17 -16.86 10.28
N TYR A 348 21.43 -15.74 9.59
CA TYR A 348 21.34 -14.39 10.17
C TYR A 348 19.92 -13.80 10.09
N THR A 349 18.93 -14.54 9.59
CA THR A 349 17.54 -14.08 9.57
C THR A 349 16.89 -14.25 10.95
N PHE A 350 15.91 -13.41 11.28
CA PHE A 350 15.20 -13.52 12.56
C PHE A 350 14.48 -14.86 12.70
N SER A 351 13.93 -15.39 11.60
CA SER A 351 13.27 -16.68 11.56
C SER A 351 14.21 -17.83 11.94
N ALA A 352 15.46 -17.77 11.49
CA ALA A 352 16.48 -18.75 11.88
C ALA A 352 16.91 -18.56 13.34
N HIS A 353 17.05 -17.33 13.82
CA HIS A 353 17.43 -17.03 15.20
C HIS A 353 16.36 -17.43 16.23
N TYR A 354 15.09 -17.16 15.93
CA TYR A 354 13.96 -17.32 16.85
C TYR A 354 13.52 -18.79 17.03
N GLY A 355 13.72 -19.63 16.00
CA GLY A 355 13.24 -21.02 16.02
C GLY A 355 13.79 -21.91 14.91
N GLY A 356 14.96 -21.55 14.35
CA GLY A 356 15.54 -22.27 13.22
C GLY A 356 16.03 -23.67 13.60
N ASP A 357 15.39 -24.69 13.04
CA ASP A 357 15.99 -26.00 12.85
C ASP A 357 16.80 -25.98 11.55
N LEU A 358 18.12 -26.17 11.66
CA LEU A 358 19.04 -26.15 10.51
C LEU A 358 18.65 -27.18 9.45
N GLU A 359 18.16 -28.35 9.84
CA GLU A 359 17.73 -29.38 8.90
C GLU A 359 16.43 -28.99 8.20
N TYR A 360 15.48 -28.41 8.91
CA TYR A 360 14.28 -27.83 8.31
C TYR A 360 14.61 -26.71 7.32
N SER A 361 15.50 -25.79 7.70
CA SER A 361 15.97 -24.71 6.82
C SER A 361 16.65 -25.26 5.56
N ARG A 362 17.51 -26.28 5.71
CA ARG A 362 18.18 -26.96 4.60
C ARG A 362 17.18 -27.61 3.66
N LEU A 363 16.21 -28.35 4.20
CA LEU A 363 15.15 -28.98 3.41
C LEU A 363 14.39 -27.94 2.59
N LYS A 364 13.90 -26.87 3.23
CA LYS A 364 13.10 -25.83 2.56
C LYS A 364 13.88 -25.04 1.51
N ILE A 365 15.13 -24.69 1.78
CA ILE A 365 15.99 -24.03 0.80
C ILE A 365 16.26 -24.98 -0.38
N SER A 366 16.49 -26.26 -0.14
CA SER A 366 16.73 -27.25 -1.20
C SER A 366 15.49 -27.45 -2.08
N GLU A 367 14.29 -27.54 -1.49
CA GLU A 367 13.01 -27.59 -2.23
C GLU A 367 12.87 -26.39 -3.17
N VAL A 368 13.15 -25.17 -2.67
CA VAL A 368 13.07 -23.95 -3.48
C VAL A 368 14.14 -23.90 -4.58
N VAL A 369 15.36 -24.36 -4.32
CA VAL A 369 16.40 -24.46 -5.35
C VAL A 369 15.93 -25.38 -6.48
N SER A 370 15.35 -26.55 -6.17
CA SER A 370 14.79 -27.44 -7.18
C SER A 370 13.70 -26.76 -8.01
N VAL A 371 12.75 -26.05 -7.37
CA VAL A 371 11.68 -25.31 -8.07
C VAL A 371 12.25 -24.23 -9.01
N LEU A 372 13.30 -23.53 -8.59
CA LEU A 372 13.97 -22.51 -9.41
C LEU A 372 14.77 -23.12 -10.58
N GLU A 373 15.35 -24.30 -10.40
CA GLU A 373 16.00 -25.07 -11.48
C GLU A 373 14.95 -25.57 -12.50
N GLU A 374 13.86 -26.17 -12.04
CA GLU A 374 12.74 -26.62 -12.89
C GLU A 374 12.11 -25.47 -13.68
N SER A 375 12.05 -24.27 -13.08
CA SER A 375 11.59 -23.04 -13.72
C SER A 375 12.64 -22.36 -14.62
N ASN A 376 13.81 -22.99 -14.82
CA ASN A 376 14.93 -22.47 -15.62
C ASN A 376 15.39 -21.07 -15.19
N MET A 377 15.29 -20.73 -13.91
CA MET A 377 15.77 -19.47 -13.35
C MET A 377 17.19 -19.56 -12.82
N ILE A 378 17.60 -20.75 -12.40
CA ILE A 378 18.96 -21.07 -12.01
C ILE A 378 19.37 -22.39 -12.68
N SER A 379 20.67 -22.68 -12.67
CA SER A 379 21.23 -23.97 -13.06
C SER A 379 22.43 -24.33 -12.20
N SER A 380 22.74 -25.62 -12.11
CA SER A 380 23.96 -26.12 -11.48
C SER A 380 25.04 -26.40 -12.53
N VAL A 381 26.11 -25.61 -12.52
CA VAL A 381 27.27 -25.79 -13.41
C VAL A 381 28.47 -26.15 -12.56
N GLN A 382 29.02 -27.36 -12.75
CA GLN A 382 30.15 -27.87 -11.96
C GLN A 382 29.88 -27.83 -10.44
N GLY A 383 28.63 -28.11 -10.02
CA GLY A 383 28.21 -28.07 -8.62
C GLY A 383 28.03 -26.67 -8.04
N ARG A 384 28.03 -25.62 -8.88
CA ARG A 384 27.79 -24.23 -8.47
C ARG A 384 26.45 -23.75 -9.03
N LEU A 385 25.64 -23.17 -8.16
CA LEU A 385 24.40 -22.52 -8.54
C LEU A 385 24.72 -21.21 -9.27
N VAL A 386 24.16 -21.06 -10.47
CA VAL A 386 24.27 -19.85 -11.29
C VAL A 386 22.90 -19.43 -11.78
N SER A 387 22.63 -18.13 -11.80
CA SER A 387 21.38 -17.59 -12.34
C SER A 387 21.37 -17.67 -13.87
N THR A 388 20.26 -18.08 -14.45
CA THR A 388 20.01 -17.92 -15.89
C THR A 388 19.69 -16.46 -16.23
N ILE A 389 19.57 -16.17 -17.52
CA ILE A 389 19.09 -14.87 -17.99
C ILE A 389 17.69 -14.57 -17.44
N LEU A 390 16.79 -15.57 -17.41
CA LEU A 390 15.44 -15.45 -16.85
C LEU A 390 15.49 -15.14 -15.34
N GLY A 391 16.28 -15.89 -14.57
CA GLY A 391 16.41 -15.65 -13.13
C GLY A 391 16.93 -14.25 -12.79
N ARG A 392 17.89 -13.73 -13.57
CA ARG A 392 18.39 -12.36 -13.38
C ARG A 392 17.30 -11.32 -13.61
N VAL A 393 16.60 -11.38 -14.75
CA VAL A 393 15.56 -10.38 -15.05
C VAL A 393 14.42 -10.45 -14.04
N THR A 394 13.96 -11.64 -13.65
CA THR A 394 12.93 -11.83 -12.61
C THR A 394 13.36 -11.20 -11.28
N SER A 395 14.61 -11.40 -10.85
CA SER A 395 15.11 -10.85 -9.60
C SER A 395 15.24 -9.32 -9.61
N TYR A 396 15.71 -8.74 -10.73
CA TYR A 396 15.87 -7.29 -10.87
C TYR A 396 14.56 -6.54 -11.02
N THR A 397 13.53 -7.18 -11.60
CA THR A 397 12.19 -6.58 -11.68
C THR A 397 11.37 -6.77 -10.41
N TYR A 398 11.90 -7.50 -9.42
CA TYR A 398 11.25 -7.83 -8.15
C TYR A 398 10.02 -8.75 -8.27
N LEU A 399 9.81 -9.33 -9.44
CA LEU A 399 8.70 -10.22 -9.72
C LEU A 399 8.88 -11.53 -8.95
N ASP A 400 7.81 -12.08 -8.38
CA ASP A 400 7.85 -13.41 -7.79
C ASP A 400 8.25 -14.42 -8.88
N PRO A 401 9.23 -15.32 -8.62
CA PRO A 401 9.55 -16.41 -9.52
C PRO A 401 8.33 -17.17 -10.03
N PHE A 402 7.34 -17.40 -9.16
CA PHE A 402 6.11 -18.09 -9.55
C PHE A 402 5.25 -17.27 -10.52
N SER A 403 5.18 -15.95 -10.38
CA SER A 403 4.47 -15.09 -11.34
C SER A 403 5.09 -15.17 -12.74
N ALA A 404 6.42 -15.17 -12.83
CA ALA A 404 7.11 -15.30 -14.11
C ALA A 404 6.90 -16.69 -14.72
N THR A 405 6.95 -17.76 -13.92
CA THR A 405 6.68 -19.14 -14.38
C THR A 405 5.23 -19.29 -14.86
N LEU A 406 4.26 -18.74 -14.12
CA LEU A 406 2.85 -18.76 -14.50
C LEU A 406 2.64 -18.01 -15.82
N TYR A 407 3.23 -16.83 -15.96
CA TYR A 407 3.19 -16.07 -17.20
C TYR A 407 3.77 -16.86 -18.37
N LEU A 408 4.98 -17.39 -18.26
CA LEU A 408 5.62 -18.12 -19.35
C LEU A 408 4.86 -19.39 -19.76
N LYS A 409 4.25 -20.09 -18.79
CA LYS A 409 3.41 -21.26 -19.03
C LYS A 409 2.14 -20.92 -19.81
N TYR A 410 1.53 -19.77 -19.51
CA TYR A 410 0.23 -19.37 -20.05
C TYR A 410 0.29 -18.13 -20.94
N LYS A 411 1.46 -17.75 -21.46
CA LYS A 411 1.55 -16.53 -22.27
C LYS A 411 0.69 -16.67 -23.54
N PRO A 412 0.00 -15.59 -23.96
CA PRO A 412 -0.97 -15.68 -25.05
C PRO A 412 -0.30 -16.06 -26.37
N ARG A 413 -0.88 -17.03 -27.09
CA ARG A 413 -0.50 -17.33 -28.49
C ARG A 413 -0.93 -16.22 -29.45
N VAL A 414 -2.06 -15.57 -29.14
CA VAL A 414 -2.59 -14.40 -29.84
C VAL A 414 -2.77 -13.31 -28.82
N TYR A 415 -2.11 -12.18 -29.03
CA TYR A 415 -2.12 -11.08 -28.08
C TYR A 415 -3.53 -10.50 -27.88
N SER A 416 -3.89 -10.27 -26.62
CA SER A 416 -5.10 -9.56 -26.21
C SER A 416 -4.81 -8.86 -24.89
N ASP A 417 -5.14 -7.57 -24.79
CA ASP A 417 -4.96 -6.80 -23.56
C ASP A 417 -5.72 -7.46 -22.40
N PHE A 418 -6.98 -7.84 -22.62
CA PHE A 418 -7.82 -8.48 -21.59
C PHE A 418 -7.24 -9.81 -21.13
N TYR A 419 -6.66 -10.61 -22.03
CA TYR A 419 -6.01 -11.87 -21.68
C TYR A 419 -4.82 -11.63 -20.76
N VAL A 420 -3.95 -10.66 -21.10
CA VAL A 420 -2.79 -10.33 -20.29
C VAL A 420 -3.22 -9.79 -18.93
N LEU A 421 -4.21 -8.90 -18.89
CA LEU A 421 -4.79 -8.37 -17.66
C LEU A 421 -5.35 -9.49 -16.77
N HIS A 422 -6.05 -10.46 -17.33
CA HIS A 422 -6.54 -11.62 -16.57
C HIS A 422 -5.40 -12.51 -16.07
N LEU A 423 -4.41 -12.80 -16.90
CA LEU A 423 -3.28 -13.65 -16.50
C LEU A 423 -2.50 -13.03 -15.33
N ILE A 424 -2.28 -11.71 -15.32
CA ILE A 424 -1.56 -11.07 -14.22
C ILE A 424 -2.38 -11.06 -12.92
N THR A 425 -3.72 -11.02 -12.98
CA THR A 425 -4.56 -10.98 -11.77
C THR A 425 -4.54 -12.31 -11.01
N LEU A 426 -4.19 -13.40 -11.69
CA LEU A 426 -3.97 -14.71 -11.07
C LEU A 426 -2.60 -14.84 -10.39
N THR A 427 -1.65 -13.95 -10.67
CA THR A 427 -0.29 -14.06 -10.11
C THR A 427 -0.26 -13.73 -8.61
N PRO A 428 0.66 -14.34 -7.82
CA PRO A 428 0.82 -14.00 -6.40
C PRO A 428 1.20 -12.54 -6.15
N ASP A 429 1.82 -11.88 -7.15
CA ASP A 429 2.13 -10.45 -7.07
C ASP A 429 0.88 -9.57 -7.11
N PHE A 430 -0.13 -9.93 -7.89
CA PHE A 430 -1.40 -9.19 -7.95
C PHE A 430 -2.31 -9.44 -6.75
N ARG A 431 -2.27 -10.65 -6.15
CA ARG A 431 -3.08 -11.01 -4.96
C ARG A 431 -3.00 -9.98 -3.82
N ARG A 432 -1.88 -9.24 -3.73
CA ARG A 432 -1.66 -8.15 -2.76
C ARG A 432 -2.62 -6.97 -2.93
N SER A 433 -3.10 -6.77 -4.14
CA SER A 433 -3.95 -5.66 -4.55
C SER A 433 -5.36 -6.12 -4.86
N SER A 434 -5.66 -7.39 -4.60
CA SER A 434 -7.01 -7.92 -4.57
C SER A 434 -7.83 -7.18 -3.53
N VAL A 435 -9.06 -6.89 -3.90
CA VAL A 435 -10.02 -6.18 -3.06
C VAL A 435 -11.28 -7.00 -2.95
N TYR A 436 -12.00 -6.84 -1.85
CA TYR A 436 -13.25 -7.55 -1.70
C TYR A 436 -14.22 -7.15 -2.81
N ILE A 437 -14.66 -8.13 -3.59
CA ILE A 437 -15.72 -7.97 -4.60
C ILE A 437 -17.01 -8.53 -4.01
N SER A 438 -18.08 -7.74 -4.09
CA SER A 438 -19.39 -8.15 -3.55
C SER A 438 -19.98 -9.32 -4.35
N GLU A 439 -20.77 -10.17 -3.68
CA GLU A 439 -21.49 -11.28 -4.32
C GLU A 439 -22.35 -10.80 -5.51
N ARG A 440 -22.96 -9.62 -5.39
CA ARG A 440 -23.74 -9.01 -6.48
C ARG A 440 -22.92 -8.83 -7.76
N VAL A 441 -21.69 -8.36 -7.64
CA VAL A 441 -20.78 -8.16 -8.79
C VAL A 441 -20.30 -9.51 -9.31
N LEU A 442 -19.96 -10.44 -8.41
CA LEU A 442 -19.53 -11.79 -8.79
C LEU A 442 -20.60 -12.55 -9.59
N SER A 443 -21.86 -12.59 -9.12
CA SER A 443 -22.94 -13.26 -9.82
C SER A 443 -23.20 -12.65 -11.21
N HIS A 444 -23.09 -11.33 -11.35
CA HIS A 444 -23.21 -10.69 -12.66
C HIS A 444 -22.13 -11.18 -13.64
N TYR A 445 -20.89 -11.32 -13.17
CA TYR A 445 -19.79 -11.81 -14.00
C TYR A 445 -19.85 -13.31 -14.26
N GLU A 446 -20.42 -14.11 -13.35
CA GLU A 446 -20.69 -15.52 -13.58
C GLU A 446 -21.63 -15.72 -14.78
N ASP A 447 -22.75 -14.98 -14.82
CA ASP A 447 -23.68 -14.99 -15.96
C ASP A 447 -22.99 -14.56 -17.27
N LEU A 448 -22.15 -13.51 -17.22
CA LEU A 448 -21.41 -13.03 -18.39
C LEU A 448 -20.43 -14.10 -18.90
N VAL A 449 -19.77 -14.83 -17.99
CA VAL A 449 -18.78 -15.83 -18.38
C VAL A 449 -19.42 -16.98 -19.16
N GLU A 450 -20.61 -17.41 -18.74
CA GLU A 450 -21.38 -18.44 -19.44
C GLU A 450 -21.78 -17.99 -20.86
N VAL A 451 -22.17 -16.73 -21.01
CA VAL A 451 -22.64 -16.15 -22.27
C VAL A 451 -21.50 -15.90 -23.26
N PHE A 452 -20.43 -15.23 -22.83
CA PHE A 452 -19.35 -14.79 -23.72
C PHE A 452 -18.32 -15.87 -24.02
N LYS A 453 -18.40 -17.04 -23.36
CA LYS A 453 -17.46 -18.15 -23.51
C LYS A 453 -16.02 -17.62 -23.48
N TYR A 454 -15.57 -17.12 -22.33
CA TYR A 454 -14.15 -16.79 -22.08
C TYR A 454 -13.20 -18.02 -22.12
N LYS A 455 -13.53 -19.05 -22.91
CA LYS A 455 -12.81 -20.29 -23.13
C LYS A 455 -11.39 -20.12 -23.65
N THR A 456 -11.03 -18.91 -24.07
CA THR A 456 -9.65 -18.58 -24.46
C THR A 456 -8.79 -18.21 -23.26
N LEU A 457 -9.35 -17.76 -22.13
CA LEU A 457 -8.60 -17.44 -20.92
C LEU A 457 -8.01 -18.70 -20.29
N PRO A 458 -6.83 -18.60 -19.66
CA PRO A 458 -6.22 -19.74 -18.99
C PRO A 458 -7.06 -20.08 -17.75
N LEU A 459 -7.75 -21.21 -17.78
CA LEU A 459 -8.30 -21.85 -16.58
C LEU A 459 -7.36 -23.01 -16.23
N ASN A 460 -6.59 -22.86 -15.15
CA ASN A 460 -5.88 -23.99 -14.57
C ASN A 460 -6.58 -24.45 -13.30
N SER A 461 -7.45 -25.44 -13.43
CA SER A 461 -8.18 -26.06 -12.32
C SER A 461 -7.27 -26.75 -11.30
N GLU A 462 -5.99 -26.99 -11.61
CA GLU A 462 -5.03 -27.52 -10.64
C GLU A 462 -4.46 -26.45 -9.70
N LEU A 463 -4.46 -25.17 -10.13
CA LEU A 463 -3.85 -24.06 -9.38
C LEU A 463 -4.87 -23.11 -8.78
N TYR A 464 -6.02 -22.95 -9.41
CA TYR A 464 -7.06 -22.02 -9.00
C TYR A 464 -8.42 -22.72 -9.05
N ASP A 465 -9.24 -22.49 -8.04
CA ASP A 465 -10.66 -22.81 -8.14
C ASP A 465 -11.35 -21.83 -9.09
N TYR A 466 -12.61 -22.13 -9.41
CA TYR A 466 -13.40 -21.31 -10.33
C TYR A 466 -13.63 -19.90 -9.77
N ASP A 467 -13.74 -19.76 -8.45
CA ASP A 467 -14.02 -18.49 -7.79
C ASP A 467 -12.81 -17.54 -7.87
N ASP A 468 -11.60 -18.04 -7.62
CA ASP A 468 -10.34 -17.31 -7.81
C ASP A 468 -10.19 -16.86 -9.28
N TRP A 469 -10.51 -17.75 -10.22
CA TRP A 469 -10.45 -17.45 -11.64
C TRP A 469 -11.47 -16.37 -12.05
N LEU A 470 -12.71 -16.45 -11.53
CA LEU A 470 -13.79 -15.50 -11.78
C LEU A 470 -13.47 -14.13 -11.18
N LEU A 471 -12.92 -14.09 -9.96
CA LEU A 471 -12.37 -12.87 -9.36
C LEU A 471 -11.32 -12.24 -10.27
N GLY A 472 -10.43 -13.06 -10.84
CA GLY A 472 -9.47 -12.63 -11.85
C GLY A 472 -10.12 -11.93 -13.05
N VAL A 473 -11.28 -12.43 -13.51
CA VAL A 473 -12.05 -11.81 -14.61
C VAL A 473 -12.59 -10.45 -14.20
N VAL A 474 -13.14 -10.33 -12.98
CA VAL A 474 -13.63 -9.04 -12.46
C VAL A 474 -12.49 -8.02 -12.39
N TYR A 475 -11.34 -8.38 -11.80
CA TYR A 475 -10.19 -7.48 -11.72
C TYR A 475 -9.66 -7.08 -13.10
N ALA A 476 -9.60 -8.03 -14.05
CA ALA A 476 -9.22 -7.74 -15.43
C ALA A 476 -10.20 -6.76 -16.09
N SER A 477 -11.50 -6.88 -15.78
CA SER A 477 -12.55 -6.02 -16.34
C SER A 477 -12.48 -4.60 -15.78
N ILE A 478 -12.18 -4.44 -14.49
CA ILE A 478 -11.88 -3.14 -13.87
C ILE A 478 -10.71 -2.46 -14.61
N LEU A 479 -9.59 -3.17 -14.77
CA LEU A 479 -8.41 -2.65 -15.45
C LEU A 479 -8.67 -2.40 -16.94
N TYR A 480 -9.52 -3.21 -17.57
CA TYR A 480 -9.88 -3.06 -18.97
C TYR A 480 -10.77 -1.84 -19.22
N ASP A 481 -11.78 -1.61 -18.38
CA ASP A 481 -12.58 -0.39 -18.40
C ASP A 481 -11.70 0.86 -18.16
N TRP A 482 -10.72 0.74 -17.26
CA TRP A 482 -9.74 1.79 -16.99
C TRP A 482 -8.87 2.13 -18.21
N ILE A 483 -8.28 1.17 -18.92
CA ILE A 483 -7.49 1.47 -20.13
C ILE A 483 -8.34 1.84 -21.36
N ASN A 484 -9.65 1.70 -21.27
CA ASN A 484 -10.61 2.13 -22.28
C ASN A 484 -11.32 3.44 -21.91
N GLU A 485 -10.79 4.16 -20.92
CA GLU A 485 -11.19 5.51 -20.55
C GLU A 485 -12.62 5.66 -20.03
N LYS A 486 -13.18 4.58 -19.47
CA LYS A 486 -14.37 4.70 -18.65
C LYS A 486 -14.07 5.60 -17.46
N SER A 487 -15.05 6.44 -17.08
CA SER A 487 -14.83 7.40 -16.00
C SER A 487 -14.58 6.68 -14.68
N GLU A 488 -13.83 7.33 -13.78
CA GLU A 488 -13.54 6.73 -12.47
C GLU A 488 -14.83 6.46 -11.71
N ASP A 489 -15.74 7.43 -11.65
CA ASP A 489 -17.04 7.28 -10.97
C ASP A 489 -17.82 6.05 -11.52
N GLU A 490 -17.89 5.85 -12.84
CA GLU A 490 -18.53 4.67 -13.42
C GLU A 490 -17.84 3.36 -13.03
N ILE A 491 -16.51 3.31 -12.97
CA ILE A 491 -15.78 2.10 -12.56
C ILE A 491 -16.10 1.81 -11.08
N LEU A 492 -15.98 2.81 -10.21
CA LEU A 492 -16.21 2.62 -8.78
C LEU A 492 -17.64 2.17 -8.49
N GLU A 493 -18.63 2.72 -9.20
CA GLU A 493 -20.04 2.33 -9.07
C GLU A 493 -20.30 0.91 -9.60
N ASN A 494 -19.83 0.58 -10.81
CA ASN A 494 -20.11 -0.71 -11.44
C ASN A 494 -19.49 -1.90 -10.68
N TYR A 495 -18.30 -1.70 -10.12
CA TYR A 495 -17.55 -2.75 -9.44
C TYR A 495 -17.62 -2.67 -7.92
N MET A 496 -18.24 -1.61 -7.37
CA MET A 496 -18.38 -1.36 -5.94
C MET A 496 -17.03 -1.35 -5.20
N VAL A 497 -16.03 -0.68 -5.78
CA VAL A 497 -14.68 -0.52 -5.23
C VAL A 497 -14.38 0.94 -4.91
N GLY A 498 -13.40 1.21 -4.03
CA GLY A 498 -12.97 2.58 -3.70
C GLY A 498 -11.92 3.12 -4.68
N PRO A 499 -11.71 4.45 -4.77
CA PRO A 499 -10.67 5.02 -5.63
C PRO A 499 -9.29 4.47 -5.29
N GLY A 500 -8.90 4.42 -4.02
CA GLY A 500 -7.63 3.87 -3.58
C GLY A 500 -7.43 2.39 -3.96
N ASP A 501 -8.51 1.61 -4.06
CA ASP A 501 -8.47 0.23 -4.54
C ASP A 501 -8.13 0.17 -6.04
N LEU A 502 -8.79 1.00 -6.85
CA LEU A 502 -8.50 1.14 -8.28
C LEU A 502 -7.04 1.54 -8.52
N TYR A 503 -6.55 2.57 -7.82
CA TYR A 503 -5.17 3.04 -7.95
C TYR A 503 -4.16 1.97 -7.52
N ASN A 504 -4.44 1.20 -6.47
CA ASN A 504 -3.56 0.12 -6.02
C ASN A 504 -3.50 -1.03 -7.05
N MET A 505 -4.65 -1.46 -7.59
CA MET A 505 -4.70 -2.45 -8.67
C MET A 505 -3.96 -1.97 -9.92
N ARG A 506 -4.16 -0.69 -10.30
CA ARG A 506 -3.48 -0.04 -11.41
C ARG A 506 -1.95 -0.08 -11.26
N ASP A 507 -1.44 0.37 -10.12
CA ASP A 507 0.01 0.44 -9.88
C ASP A 507 0.66 -0.93 -9.89
N THR A 508 0.00 -1.90 -9.26
CA THR A 508 0.44 -3.28 -9.21
C THR A 508 0.45 -3.92 -10.60
N ALA A 509 -0.65 -3.76 -11.35
CA ALA A 509 -0.77 -4.28 -12.70
C ALA A 509 0.25 -3.67 -13.66
N SER A 510 0.42 -2.34 -13.64
CA SER A 510 1.42 -1.65 -14.47
C SER A 510 2.83 -2.16 -14.17
N TRP A 511 3.19 -2.28 -12.89
CA TRP A 511 4.51 -2.82 -12.49
C TRP A 511 4.73 -4.26 -12.97
N ILE A 512 3.75 -5.16 -12.79
CA ILE A 512 3.84 -6.55 -13.25
C ILE A 512 4.00 -6.59 -14.78
N ILE A 513 3.17 -5.88 -15.54
CA ILE A 513 3.21 -5.90 -17.01
C ILE A 513 4.53 -5.31 -17.51
N SER A 514 5.04 -4.25 -16.89
CA SER A 514 6.36 -3.67 -17.18
C SER A 514 7.50 -4.64 -16.86
N ALA A 515 7.40 -5.41 -15.78
CA ALA A 515 8.33 -6.50 -15.49
C ALA A 515 8.30 -7.59 -16.57
N LEU A 516 7.10 -8.03 -16.99
CA LEU A 516 6.92 -9.04 -18.03
C LEU A 516 7.40 -8.57 -19.41
N SER A 517 7.23 -7.29 -19.74
CA SER A 517 7.81 -6.68 -20.95
C SER A 517 9.34 -6.85 -20.97
N ARG A 518 10.00 -6.63 -19.84
CA ARG A 518 11.45 -6.83 -19.70
C ARG A 518 11.84 -8.30 -19.83
N VAL A 519 11.04 -9.22 -19.27
CA VAL A 519 11.23 -10.67 -19.42
C VAL A 519 11.18 -11.07 -20.90
N GLU A 520 10.12 -10.74 -21.64
CA GLU A 520 9.97 -11.09 -23.06
C GLU A 520 11.07 -10.46 -23.93
N ARG A 521 11.46 -9.20 -23.65
CA ARG A 521 12.56 -8.54 -24.37
C ARG A 521 13.87 -9.32 -24.25
N VAL A 522 14.14 -9.82 -23.06
CA VAL A 522 15.36 -10.55 -22.73
C VAL A 522 15.32 -12.00 -23.27
N LEU A 523 14.13 -12.60 -23.35
CA LEU A 523 13.92 -13.91 -23.99
C LEU A 523 13.86 -13.85 -25.53
N GLY A 524 13.83 -12.65 -26.11
CA GLY A 524 13.98 -12.41 -27.54
C GLY A 524 12.69 -12.05 -28.29
N ASP A 525 11.53 -12.05 -27.64
CA ASP A 525 10.26 -11.63 -28.25
C ASP A 525 10.06 -10.12 -28.12
N VAL A 526 10.76 -9.38 -28.98
CA VAL A 526 10.77 -7.91 -28.97
C VAL A 526 9.40 -7.32 -29.33
N GLU A 527 8.60 -8.01 -30.13
CA GLU A 527 7.27 -7.53 -30.52
C GLU A 527 6.30 -7.62 -29.35
N LEU A 528 6.23 -8.78 -28.68
CA LEU A 528 5.41 -8.94 -27.49
C LEU A 528 5.87 -8.01 -26.36
N ALA A 529 7.18 -7.86 -26.19
CA ALA A 529 7.73 -6.93 -25.21
C ALA A 529 7.25 -5.49 -25.42
N LYS A 530 7.18 -5.01 -26.67
CA LYS A 530 6.64 -3.68 -27.01
C LYS A 530 5.16 -3.57 -26.67
N LYS A 531 4.35 -4.57 -27.04
CA LYS A 531 2.91 -4.60 -26.72
C LYS A 531 2.66 -4.55 -25.22
N LEU A 532 3.41 -5.34 -24.44
CA LEU A 532 3.34 -5.32 -22.99
C LEU A 532 3.77 -3.97 -22.41
N TYR A 533 4.84 -3.37 -22.94
CA TYR A 533 5.27 -2.04 -22.48
C TYR A 533 4.18 -0.98 -22.73
N THR A 534 3.59 -0.97 -23.93
CA THR A 534 2.45 -0.10 -24.26
C THR A 534 1.27 -0.34 -23.33
N LEU A 535 0.91 -1.60 -23.07
CA LEU A 535 -0.16 -1.95 -22.13
C LEU A 535 0.16 -1.46 -20.71
N ALA A 536 1.38 -1.62 -20.23
CA ALA A 536 1.80 -1.10 -18.91
C ALA A 536 1.59 0.42 -18.82
N GLN A 537 1.99 1.18 -19.84
CA GLN A 537 1.77 2.63 -19.87
C GLN A 537 0.28 2.99 -19.93
N ARG A 538 -0.53 2.23 -20.67
CA ARG A 538 -1.99 2.42 -20.72
C ARG A 538 -2.63 2.13 -19.37
N VAL A 539 -2.18 1.09 -18.67
CA VAL A 539 -2.63 0.77 -17.31
C VAL A 539 -2.19 1.87 -16.34
N GLU A 540 -0.95 2.34 -16.37
CA GLU A 540 -0.48 3.42 -15.49
C GLU A 540 -1.30 4.71 -15.64
N ASN A 541 -1.64 5.07 -16.88
CA ASN A 541 -2.26 6.35 -17.19
C ASN A 541 -3.79 6.29 -17.36
N GLY A 542 -4.36 5.10 -17.51
CA GLY A 542 -5.80 4.90 -17.72
C GLY A 542 -6.30 5.42 -19.05
N VAL A 543 -5.54 5.18 -20.11
CA VAL A 543 -5.83 5.71 -21.44
C VAL A 543 -5.75 4.67 -22.54
N ARG A 544 -6.40 4.98 -23.66
CA ARG A 544 -6.18 4.30 -24.93
C ARG A 544 -4.81 4.69 -25.50
N GLU A 545 -4.33 3.88 -26.43
CA GLU A 545 -2.98 4.03 -27.01
C GLU A 545 -2.77 5.39 -27.70
N ASP A 546 -3.82 5.94 -28.32
CA ASP A 546 -3.80 7.24 -29.01
C ASP A 546 -3.50 8.43 -28.09
N ALA A 547 -3.64 8.27 -26.77
CA ALA A 547 -3.40 9.33 -25.81
C ALA A 547 -2.05 9.26 -25.10
N LEU A 548 -1.26 8.19 -25.28
CA LEU A 548 0.00 7.98 -24.57
C LEU A 548 1.01 9.10 -24.78
N GLU A 549 1.06 9.68 -25.99
CA GLU A 549 1.95 10.80 -26.29
C GLU A 549 1.59 12.04 -25.47
N LEU A 550 0.30 12.32 -25.31
CA LEU A 550 -0.22 13.50 -24.63
C LEU A 550 -0.06 13.42 -23.11
N VAL A 551 -0.36 12.25 -22.52
CA VAL A 551 -0.24 12.05 -21.06
C VAL A 551 1.22 12.06 -20.57
N SER A 552 2.19 12.04 -21.48
CA SER A 552 3.59 12.25 -21.13
C SER A 552 3.90 13.65 -20.61
N LEU A 553 3.02 14.63 -20.82
CA LEU A 553 3.16 15.99 -20.27
C LEU A 553 2.57 16.08 -18.86
N ARG A 554 3.28 16.75 -17.95
CA ARG A 554 2.75 17.10 -16.63
C ARG A 554 1.45 17.88 -16.82
N TYR A 555 0.51 17.63 -15.91
CA TYR A 555 -0.85 18.20 -15.90
C TYR A 555 -1.79 17.69 -17.01
N ILE A 556 -1.35 16.83 -17.93
CA ILE A 556 -2.24 16.16 -18.88
C ILE A 556 -2.52 14.74 -18.38
N GLY A 557 -3.60 14.56 -17.62
CA GLY A 557 -4.13 13.24 -17.25
C GLY A 557 -5.12 12.71 -18.29
N ARG A 558 -5.71 11.53 -18.02
CA ARG A 558 -6.64 10.82 -18.91
C ARG A 558 -7.77 11.69 -19.49
N THR A 559 -8.44 12.49 -18.65
CA THR A 559 -9.56 13.35 -19.05
C THR A 559 -9.11 14.45 -20.00
N ARG A 560 -8.00 15.15 -19.68
CA ARG A 560 -7.48 16.23 -20.54
C ARG A 560 -6.94 15.68 -21.85
N ALA A 561 -6.28 14.53 -21.85
CA ALA A 561 -5.81 13.89 -23.07
C ALA A 561 -6.97 13.53 -24.00
N ARG A 562 -8.07 12.98 -23.46
CA ARG A 562 -9.27 12.68 -24.26
C ARG A 562 -9.93 13.94 -24.82
N ILE A 563 -10.07 15.00 -24.02
CA ILE A 563 -10.57 16.30 -24.49
C ILE A 563 -9.75 16.82 -25.68
N LEU A 564 -8.42 16.76 -25.60
CA LEU A 564 -7.53 17.19 -26.69
C LEU A 564 -7.79 16.38 -27.97
N ILE A 565 -7.84 15.05 -27.87
CA ILE A 565 -8.04 14.15 -29.01
C ILE A 565 -9.39 14.40 -29.69
N GLU A 566 -10.45 14.56 -28.91
CA GLU A 566 -11.80 14.86 -29.42
C GLU A 566 -11.86 16.21 -30.14
N HIS A 567 -11.01 17.16 -29.77
CA HIS A 567 -10.86 18.46 -30.42
C HIS A 567 -9.80 18.49 -31.54
N GLY A 568 -9.37 17.31 -31.99
CA GLY A 568 -8.46 17.10 -33.12
C GLY A 568 -6.97 17.27 -32.79
N ILE A 569 -6.61 17.37 -31.51
CA ILE A 569 -5.23 17.54 -31.04
C ILE A 569 -4.74 16.17 -30.58
N LYS A 570 -4.09 15.41 -31.48
CA LYS A 570 -3.80 13.98 -31.27
C LYS A 570 -2.34 13.67 -30.92
N SER A 571 -1.46 14.66 -31.04
CA SER A 571 -0.03 14.52 -30.81
C SER A 571 0.54 15.76 -30.11
N LEU A 572 1.75 15.65 -29.56
CA LEU A 572 2.46 16.83 -29.03
C LEU A 572 2.76 17.85 -30.13
N LYS A 573 2.92 17.38 -31.37
CA LYS A 573 3.08 18.24 -32.55
C LYS A 573 1.83 19.04 -32.85
N ASP A 574 0.65 18.43 -32.76
CA ASP A 574 -0.63 19.14 -32.93
C ASP A 574 -0.84 20.13 -31.78
N LEU A 575 -0.48 19.73 -30.56
CA LEU A 575 -0.59 20.57 -29.37
C LEU A 575 0.33 21.80 -29.45
N ALA A 576 1.57 21.63 -29.92
CA ALA A 576 2.51 22.74 -30.12
C ALA A 576 2.06 23.75 -31.19
N LYS A 577 1.29 23.29 -32.18
CA LYS A 577 0.69 24.13 -33.23
C LYS A 577 -0.69 24.68 -32.85
N THR A 578 -1.22 24.32 -31.69
CA THR A 578 -2.52 24.80 -31.27
C THR A 578 -2.36 26.22 -30.72
N PRO A 579 -3.21 27.19 -31.10
CA PRO A 579 -3.17 28.53 -30.50
C PRO A 579 -3.56 28.50 -29.02
N ARG A 580 -2.91 29.34 -28.20
CA ARG A 580 -3.15 29.42 -26.75
C ARG A 580 -4.63 29.67 -26.44
N ARG A 581 -5.28 30.57 -27.18
CA ARG A 581 -6.71 30.87 -27.04
C ARG A 581 -7.60 29.65 -27.24
N LYS A 582 -7.28 28.74 -28.18
CA LYS A 582 -8.06 27.53 -28.40
C LYS A 582 -7.99 26.62 -27.16
N LEU A 583 -6.82 26.45 -26.56
CA LEU A 583 -6.67 25.62 -25.36
C LEU A 583 -7.41 26.21 -24.16
N LEU A 584 -7.39 27.53 -23.98
CA LEU A 584 -8.12 28.19 -22.89
C LEU A 584 -9.64 28.06 -23.00
N THR A 585 -10.18 27.75 -24.19
CA THR A 585 -11.60 27.45 -24.37
C THR A 585 -11.98 26.01 -24.01
N LEU A 586 -10.99 25.12 -23.86
CA LEU A 586 -11.26 23.72 -23.54
C LEU A 586 -11.57 23.54 -22.05
N PRO A 587 -12.51 22.65 -21.69
CA PRO A 587 -12.81 22.35 -20.30
C PRO A 587 -11.55 21.92 -19.53
N THR A 588 -11.38 22.41 -18.30
CA THR A 588 -10.26 22.09 -17.39
C THR A 588 -8.86 22.63 -17.79
N PHE A 589 -8.77 23.46 -18.84
CA PHE A 589 -7.52 24.10 -19.28
C PHE A 589 -7.46 25.58 -18.84
N GLY A 590 -6.99 25.82 -17.62
CA GLY A 590 -6.75 27.17 -17.10
C GLY A 590 -5.40 27.75 -17.54
N SER A 591 -5.23 29.07 -17.40
CA SER A 591 -4.01 29.80 -17.83
C SER A 591 -2.71 29.18 -17.35
N LYS A 592 -2.64 28.80 -16.06
CA LYS A 592 -1.46 28.17 -15.45
C LYS A 592 -1.12 26.82 -16.10
N ILE A 593 -2.12 26.00 -16.39
CA ILE A 593 -1.92 24.68 -17.01
C ILE A 593 -1.43 24.87 -18.44
N VAL A 594 -2.03 25.78 -19.19
CA VAL A 594 -1.64 26.05 -20.58
C VAL A 594 -0.20 26.58 -20.65
N GLU A 595 0.20 27.50 -19.77
CA GLU A 595 1.58 27.99 -19.69
C GLU A 595 2.59 26.87 -19.41
N GLU A 596 2.25 25.99 -18.49
CA GLU A 596 3.09 24.87 -18.11
C GLU A 596 3.21 23.81 -19.22
N ILE A 597 2.14 23.59 -20.00
CA ILE A 597 2.17 22.74 -21.19
C ILE A 597 3.15 23.31 -22.23
N TYR A 598 3.09 24.62 -22.49
CA TYR A 598 3.94 25.27 -23.51
C TYR A 598 5.41 25.26 -23.09
N THR A 599 5.66 25.47 -21.79
CA THR A 599 7.00 25.38 -21.21
C THR A 599 7.60 24.01 -21.45
N GLN A 600 6.87 22.93 -21.11
CA GLN A 600 7.33 21.57 -21.33
C GLN A 600 7.52 21.22 -22.82
N LEU A 601 6.67 21.74 -23.71
CA LEU A 601 6.82 21.54 -25.15
C LEU A 601 8.11 22.19 -25.68
N LYS A 602 8.43 23.41 -25.21
CA LYS A 602 9.69 24.09 -25.56
C LYS A 602 10.91 23.33 -25.03
N GLU A 603 10.86 22.84 -23.79
CA GLU A 603 11.92 22.01 -23.20
C GLU A 603 12.18 20.73 -24.01
N ARG A 604 11.13 20.18 -24.64
CA ARG A 604 11.20 19.03 -25.54
C ARG A 604 11.54 19.40 -27.00
N GLY A 605 11.86 20.66 -27.27
CA GLY A 605 12.31 21.13 -28.58
C GLY A 605 11.21 21.42 -29.60
N TYR A 606 9.94 21.51 -29.19
CA TYR A 606 8.87 21.91 -30.10
C TYR A 606 8.86 23.43 -30.29
N LEU A 607 8.65 23.86 -31.54
CA LEU A 607 8.33 25.26 -31.86
C LEU A 607 6.86 25.49 -31.55
N VAL A 608 6.60 26.39 -30.61
CA VAL A 608 5.25 26.63 -30.11
C VAL A 608 4.72 27.96 -30.66
N GLU A 609 3.51 27.96 -31.23
CA GLU A 609 2.88 29.19 -31.73
C GLU A 609 2.41 30.07 -30.55
N GLU A 610 3.12 31.17 -30.31
CA GLU A 610 2.79 32.16 -29.27
C GLU A 610 1.72 33.19 -29.69
N ARG A 611 1.04 33.00 -30.82
CA ARG A 611 0.01 33.96 -31.27
C ARG A 611 -1.16 33.99 -30.27
N GLU A 612 -1.42 35.18 -29.72
CA GLU A 612 -2.54 35.48 -28.79
C GLU A 612 -3.92 35.10 -29.36
#